data_AF-A0A520ADN0-F1
#
_entry.id   AF-A0A520ADN0-F1
#
_cell.length_a   1.000
_cell.length_b   1.000
_cell.length_c   1.000
_cell.angle_alpha   90.00
_cell.angle_beta   90.00
_cell.angle_gamma   90.00
#
_symmetry.space_group_name_H-M   'P 1'
#
loop_
_entity.id
_entity.type
_entity.pdbx_description
1 polymer ?
#
loop_
_entity_poly.entity_id
_entity_poly.type
_entity_poly.pdbx_seq_one_letter_code
_entity_poly.pdbx_strand_id
1 'polypeptide(L)' 'MKQDIPEDGTLLPLMEEFYTIQGEGFNTGKAAYFIRLGGCDVGCHW' A
#
# COMPACT_ATOMS: atom_id res chain seq x y z
N MET A 1 -3.03 -18.95 2.72
CA MET A 1 -4.21 -18.49 3.48
C MET A 1 -4.93 -17.50 2.59
N LYS A 2 -6.17 -17.79 2.17
CA LYS A 2 -6.99 -16.76 1.49
C LYS A 2 -7.42 -15.79 2.59
N GLN A 3 -6.96 -14.55 2.53
CA GLN A 3 -7.55 -13.48 3.33
C GLN A 3 -8.95 -13.24 2.79
N ASP A 4 -9.94 -13.22 3.68
CA ASP A 4 -11.34 -12.91 3.38
C ASP A 4 -11.49 -11.41 3.05
N ILE A 5 -11.01 -11.01 1.87
CA ILE A 5 -11.17 -9.65 1.35
C ILE A 5 -12.57 -9.59 0.71
N PRO A 6 -13.50 -8.79 1.27
CA PRO A 6 -14.82 -8.60 0.67
C PRO A 6 -14.70 -8.01 -0.74
N GLU A 7 -15.54 -8.46 -1.68
CA GLU A 7 -15.51 -7.93 -3.06
C GLU A 7 -15.91 -6.45 -3.14
N ASP A 8 -16.60 -5.93 -2.12
CA ASP A 8 -16.97 -4.52 -2.01
C ASP A 8 -15.83 -3.62 -1.51
N GLY A 9 -14.67 -4.19 -1.17
CA GLY A 9 -13.48 -3.45 -0.73
C GLY A 9 -13.63 -2.80 0.65
N THR A 10 -14.63 -3.20 1.43
CA THR A 10 -14.85 -2.66 2.79
C THR A 10 -13.75 -3.02 3.78
N LEU A 11 -12.97 -4.07 3.50
CA LEU A 11 -11.83 -4.49 4.30
C LEU A 11 -10.65 -4.87 3.40
N LEU A 12 -9.49 -4.24 3.61
CA LEU A 12 -8.30 -4.41 2.79
C LEU A 12 -7.13 -4.95 3.63
N PRO A 13 -6.23 -5.77 3.04
CA PRO A 13 -5.10 -6.34 3.76
C PRO A 13 -4.02 -5.28 3.98
N LEU A 14 -4.07 -4.58 5.11
CA LEU A 14 -3.03 -3.60 5.49
C LEU A 14 -1.75 -4.31 5.93
N MET A 15 -0.60 -3.88 5.42
CA MET A 15 0.72 -4.34 5.83
C MET A 15 1.43 -3.33 6.73
N GLU A 16 1.45 -2.07 6.31
CA GLU A 16 2.14 -0.99 7.03
C GLU A 16 1.38 0.32 6.82
N GLU A 17 1.37 1.17 7.85
CA GLU A 17 0.92 2.56 7.75
C GLU A 17 1.86 3.50 8.51
N PHE A 18 2.14 4.66 7.93
CA PHE A 18 2.98 5.67 8.58
C PHE A 18 2.87 7.04 7.91
N TYR A 19 3.14 8.09 8.68
CA TYR A 19 3.22 9.46 8.19
C TYR A 19 4.66 9.86 7.96
N THR A 20 5.00 10.33 6.76
CA THR A 20 6.36 10.76 6.39
C THR A 20 6.35 11.70 5.18
N ILE A 21 7.51 11.93 4.57
CA ILE A 21 7.69 12.68 3.33
C ILE A 21 7.78 11.73 2.12
N GLN A 22 7.08 12.03 1.04
CA GLN A 22 7.20 11.31 -0.22
C GLN A 22 8.61 11.48 -0.80
N GLY A 23 9.26 10.37 -1.13
CA GLY A 23 10.65 10.34 -1.60
C GLY A 23 10.81 10.40 -3.12
N GLU A 24 9.73 10.19 -3.88
CA GLU A 24 9.81 9.97 -5.32
C GLU A 24 8.79 10.75 -6.16
N GLY A 25 9.13 10.91 -7.44
CA GLY A 25 8.27 11.50 -8.48
C GLY A 25 7.96 12.99 -8.26
N PHE A 26 6.83 13.42 -8.83
CA PHE A 26 6.42 14.84 -8.80
C PHE A 26 6.11 15.36 -7.38
N ASN A 27 5.75 14.48 -6.44
CA ASN A 27 5.41 14.84 -5.07
C ASN A 27 6.58 14.69 -4.09
N THR A 28 7.79 14.45 -4.58
CA THR A 28 9.00 14.38 -3.74
C THR A 28 9.09 15.59 -2.81
N GLY A 29 9.38 15.35 -1.53
CA GLY A 29 9.52 16.39 -0.51
C GLY A 29 8.22 16.82 0.16
N LYS A 30 7.06 16.31 -0.26
CA LYS A 30 5.76 16.64 0.35
C LYS A 30 5.39 15.65 1.44
N ALA A 31 4.78 16.13 2.52
CA ALA A 31 4.22 15.28 3.56
C ALA A 31 3.06 14.43 3.04
N ALA A 32 3.04 13.16 3.41
CA ALA A 32 2.04 12.20 3.00
C ALA A 32 1.84 11.12 4.09
N TYR A 33 0.62 10.58 4.14
CA TYR A 33 0.30 9.39 4.92
C TYR A 33 0.33 8.18 3.98
N PHE A 34 1.20 7.22 4.28
CA PHE A 34 1.37 6.01 3.48
C PHE A 34 0.56 4.87 4.08
N ILE A 35 -0.15 4.16 3.20
CA ILE A 35 -0.92 2.95 3.50
C ILE A 35 -0.42 1.88 2.51
N ARG A 36 0.32 0.89 2.99
CA ARG A 36 0.82 -0.22 2.17
C ARG A 36 -0.12 -1.41 2.32
N LEU A 37 -0.74 -1.80 1.23
CA LEU A 37 -1.55 -3.01 1.16
C LEU A 37 -0.70 -4.23 0.81
N GLY A 38 -1.14 -5.41 1.27
CA GLY A 38 -0.53 -6.70 0.98
C GLY A 38 -1.11 -7.32 -0.28
N GLY A 39 -0.26 -8.04 -1.01
CA GLY A 39 -0.62 -8.72 -2.25
C GLY A 39 -0.19 -7.94 -3.50
N CYS A 40 0.48 -8.63 -4.41
CA CYS A 40 0.85 -8.15 -5.73
C CYS A 40 0.94 -9.38 -6.65
N ASP A 41 0.24 -9.37 -7.77
CA ASP A 41 0.15 -10.48 -8.73
C ASP A 41 1.21 -10.42 -9.84
N VAL A 42 1.98 -9.33 -9.91
CA VAL A 42 3.01 -9.11 -10.94
C VAL A 42 4.19 -10.08 -10.81
N GLY A 43 4.60 -10.43 -9.58
CA GLY A 43 5.69 -11.37 -9.34
C GLY A 43 7.08 -10.85 -9.73
N CYS A 44 7.39 -9.58 -9.45
CA CYS A 44 8.69 -8.99 -9.74
C CYS A 44 9.85 -9.74 -9.05
N HIS A 45 10.97 -9.87 -9.75
CA HIS A 45 12.19 -10.51 -9.23
C HIS A 45 13.01 -9.59 -8.29
N TRP A 46 12.72 -8.29 -8.32
CA TRP A 46 13.39 -7.24 -7.56
C TRP A 46 12.36 -6.25 -7.03
#